data_AF-T1IE68-F1
#
_entry.id   AF-T1IE68-F1
#
_cell.length_a   1.000
_cell.length_b   1.000
_cell.length_c   1.000
_cell.angle_alpha   90.00
_cell.angle_beta   90.00
_cell.angle_gamma   90.00
#
_symmetry.space_group_name_H-M   'P 1'
#
loop_
_entity.id
_entity.type
_entity.pdbx_description
1 polymer ?
#
loop_
_entity_poly.entity_id
_entity_poly.type
_entity_poly.pdbx_seq_one_letter_code
_entity_poly.pdbx_strand_id
1 'polypeptide(L)'
;MDELQLFRGDTVQLKGKRRKETVCIVLSDETCPDEKIRMNRVVRNNLRVRLSDIVSIQACPDVKYGKRIHVLPIDDTVDGLSGNLFEVFLKPYFLEAYRPMHKDDAFIVRGGMRAVEFKVVETDPVPYCIVAPDTIIHCDGNPIKREVCKNTRCNIGVKGKRKSVSRLKV
;
A
#
# COMPACT_ATOMS: atom_id res chain seq x y z
N MET A 1 20.53 0.75 -5.55
CA MET A 1 20.34 0.10 -4.23
C MET A 1 21.45 0.55 -3.28
N ASP A 2 22.69 0.41 -3.72
CA ASP A 2 23.89 0.78 -2.96
C ASP A 2 23.94 2.25 -2.51
N GLU A 3 23.53 3.18 -3.38
CA GLU A 3 23.48 4.62 -3.02
C GLU A 3 22.53 4.93 -1.86
N LEU A 4 21.42 4.19 -1.78
CA LEU A 4 20.41 4.35 -0.72
C LEU A 4 20.68 3.44 0.48
N GLN A 5 21.77 2.65 0.45
CA GLN A 5 22.12 1.66 1.47
C GLN A 5 20.98 0.67 1.73
N LEU A 6 20.22 0.31 0.69
CA LEU A 6 19.12 -0.64 0.76
C LEU A 6 19.58 -2.02 0.31
N PHE A 7 19.22 -3.04 1.09
CA PHE A 7 19.48 -4.43 0.78
C PHE A 7 18.22 -5.14 0.25
N ARG A 8 18.43 -6.28 -0.40
CA ARG A 8 17.34 -7.13 -0.87
C ARG A 8 16.56 -7.66 0.34
N GLY A 9 15.26 -7.41 0.35
CA GLY A 9 14.38 -7.80 1.45
C GLY A 9 14.12 -6.70 2.48
N ASP A 10 14.78 -5.55 2.35
CA ASP A 10 14.54 -4.42 3.25
C ASP A 10 13.15 -3.85 3.07
N THR A 11 12.57 -3.41 4.19
CA THR A 11 11.31 -2.68 4.22
C THR A 11 11.56 -1.20 3.99
N VAL A 12 10.84 -0.65 3.02
CA VAL A 12 10.89 0.77 2.67
C VAL A 12 9.53 1.41 2.76
N GLN A 13 9.53 2.66 3.20
CA GLN A 13 8.39 3.54 3.14
C GLN A 13 8.43 4.33 1.83
N LEU A 14 7.37 4.20 1.05
CA LEU A 14 7.16 4.99 -0.16
C LEU A 14 6.20 6.13 0.16
N LYS A 15 6.56 7.36 -0.22
CA LYS A 15 5.67 8.53 -0.13
C LYS A 15 5.35 9.03 -1.53
N GLY A 16 4.05 9.16 -1.78
CA GLY A 16 3.48 9.57 -3.06
C GLY A 16 2.81 10.93 -2.97
N LYS A 17 1.77 11.12 -3.78
CA LYS A 17 1.03 12.39 -3.84
C LYS A 17 -0.03 12.43 -2.74
N ARG A 18 -0.49 13.64 -2.39
CA ARG A 18 -1.57 13.88 -1.41
C ARG A 18 -1.30 13.25 -0.02
N ARG A 19 -0.04 13.24 0.43
CA ARG A 19 0.39 12.65 1.71
C ARG A 19 -0.02 11.18 1.85
N LYS A 20 -0.04 10.45 0.73
CA LYS A 20 -0.25 9.00 0.74
C LYS A 20 1.08 8.29 0.84
N GLU A 21 1.11 7.34 1.76
CA GLU A 21 2.29 6.57 2.12
C GLU A 21 1.91 5.08 2.11
N THR A 22 2.86 4.22 1.77
CA THR A 22 2.70 2.77 1.82
C THR A 22 4.06 2.14 2.14
N VAL A 23 4.05 0.93 2.67
CA VAL A 23 5.28 0.19 3.00
C VAL A 23 5.42 -0.97 2.04
N CYS A 24 6.62 -1.17 1.50
CA CYS A 24 6.92 -2.20 0.51
C CYS A 24 8.25 -2.88 0.83
N ILE A 25 8.46 -4.06 0.27
CA ILE A 25 9.75 -4.76 0.32
C ILE A 25 10.51 -4.44 -0.97
N VAL A 26 11.80 -4.13 -0.84
CA VAL A 26 12.67 -3.87 -1.98
C VAL A 26 13.28 -5.16 -2.50
N LEU A 27 13.24 -5.32 -3.83
CA LEU A 27 13.90 -6.39 -4.55
C LEU A 27 14.83 -5.79 -5.59
N SER A 28 16.02 -6.37 -5.74
CA SER A 28 16.94 -6.05 -6.83
C SER A 28 16.39 -6.56 -8.16
N ASP A 29 16.39 -5.71 -9.18
CA ASP A 29 16.04 -6.06 -10.55
C ASP A 29 17.06 -5.41 -11.50
N GLU A 30 17.89 -6.23 -12.13
CA GLU A 30 18.96 -5.79 -13.06
C GLU A 30 18.39 -5.14 -14.33
N THR A 31 17.11 -5.38 -14.65
CA THR A 31 16.45 -4.78 -15.83
C THR A 31 15.87 -3.39 -15.54
N CYS A 32 15.98 -2.90 -14.30
CA CYS A 32 15.45 -1.62 -13.88
C CYS A 32 16.55 -0.55 -13.92
N PRO A 33 16.35 0.58 -14.64
CA PRO A 33 17.29 1.70 -14.60
C PRO A 33 17.36 2.32 -13.20
N ASP A 34 18.53 2.82 -12.80
CA ASP A 34 18.81 3.36 -11.46
C ASP A 34 17.86 4.50 -11.04
N GLU A 35 17.42 5.33 -11.98
CA GLU A 35 16.51 6.45 -11.73
C GLU A 35 15.03 6.05 -11.65
N LYS A 36 14.70 4.75 -11.83
CA LYS A 36 13.33 4.27 -11.93
C LYS A 36 13.03 3.24 -10.86
N ILE A 37 11.76 3.22 -10.45
CA ILE A 37 11.19 2.20 -9.57
C ILE A 37 10.07 1.46 -10.30
N ARG A 38 10.11 0.13 -10.25
CA ARG A 38 8.99 -0.72 -10.70
C ARG A 38 8.08 -1.02 -9.52
N MET A 39 6.79 -0.77 -9.70
CA MET A 39 5.76 -1.09 -8.71
C MET A 39 4.46 -1.51 -9.38
N ASN A 40 3.71 -2.39 -8.74
CA ASN A 40 2.44 -2.88 -9.26
C ASN A 40 1.36 -1.76 -9.28
N ARG A 41 0.31 -1.94 -10.09
CA ARG A 41 -0.84 -1.02 -10.19
C ARG A 41 -1.48 -0.75 -8.82
N VAL A 42 -1.54 -1.74 -7.95
CA VAL A 42 -2.09 -1.61 -6.58
C VAL A 42 -1.31 -0.57 -5.78
N VAL A 43 0.02 -0.69 -5.73
CA VAL A 43 0.91 0.25 -5.01
C VAL A 43 0.78 1.67 -5.59
N ARG A 44 0.72 1.81 -6.92
CA ARG A 44 0.50 3.12 -7.57
C ARG A 44 -0.83 3.75 -7.17
N ASN A 45 -1.90 2.95 -7.10
CA ASN A 45 -3.22 3.41 -6.71
C ASN A 45 -3.26 3.89 -5.25
N ASN A 46 -2.56 3.19 -4.35
CA ASN A 46 -2.44 3.57 -2.94
C ASN A 46 -1.68 4.90 -2.79
N LEU A 47 -0.57 5.06 -3.51
CA LEU A 47 0.24 6.28 -3.54
C LEU A 47 -0.37 7.45 -4.34
N ARG A 48 -1.48 7.20 -5.06
CA ARG A 48 -2.14 8.16 -5.97
C ARG A 48 -1.18 8.72 -7.05
N VAL A 49 -0.34 7.85 -7.60
CA VAL A 49 0.64 8.19 -8.66
C VAL A 49 0.32 7.50 -9.98
N ARG A 50 0.76 8.11 -11.08
CA ARG A 50 0.71 7.55 -12.44
C ARG A 50 2.11 7.10 -12.86
N LEU A 51 2.21 6.44 -14.02
CA LEU A 51 3.51 6.16 -14.62
C LEU A 51 4.28 7.47 -14.85
N SER A 52 5.58 7.45 -14.61
CA SER A 52 6.49 8.61 -14.69
C SER A 52 6.31 9.69 -13.62
N ASP A 53 5.46 9.47 -12.62
CA ASP A 53 5.43 10.34 -11.44
C ASP A 53 6.62 10.05 -10.52
N ILE A 54 7.09 11.09 -9.83
CA ILE A 54 8.17 11.00 -8.85
C ILE A 54 7.58 10.55 -7.50
N VAL A 55 8.26 9.59 -6.86
CA VAL A 55 7.99 9.12 -5.50
C VAL A 55 9.27 9.22 -4.68
N SER A 56 9.13 9.41 -3.38
CA SER A 56 10.27 9.36 -2.45
C SER A 56 10.31 8.02 -1.72
N ILE A 57 11.50 7.46 -1.57
CA ILE A 57 11.77 6.18 -0.92
C ILE A 57 12.58 6.46 0.34
N GLN A 58 12.20 5.86 1.46
CA GLN A 58 12.93 5.96 2.73
C GLN A 58 13.03 4.56 3.35
N ALA A 59 14.20 4.21 3.88
CA ALA A 59 14.37 2.98 4.66
C ALA A 59 13.46 3.03 5.89
N CYS A 60 12.79 1.92 6.21
CA CYS A 60 11.90 1.82 7.36
C CYS A 60 12.22 0.53 8.12
N PRO A 61 13.29 0.52 8.93
CA PRO A 61 13.67 -0.66 9.71
C PRO A 61 12.74 -0.92 10.91
N ASP A 62 11.97 0.08 11.33
CA ASP A 62 11.13 0.04 12.54
C ASP A 62 9.79 -0.71 12.37
N VAL A 63 9.62 -1.45 11.27
CA VAL A 63 8.35 -2.15 10.99
C VAL A 63 8.21 -3.36 11.92
N LYS A 64 7.20 -3.31 12.78
CA LYS A 64 6.89 -4.38 13.74
C LYS A 64 5.93 -5.41 13.15
N TYR A 65 5.94 -6.61 13.72
CA TYR A 65 4.90 -7.61 13.45
C TYR A 65 3.55 -7.13 13.96
N GLY A 66 2.53 -7.32 13.12
CA GLY A 66 1.15 -6.97 13.44
C GLY A 66 0.58 -7.92 14.47
N LYS A 67 -0.06 -7.39 15.50
CA LYS A 67 -0.87 -8.19 16.43
C LYS A 67 -2.22 -8.48 15.81
N ARG A 68 -2.85 -7.44 15.26
CA ARG A 68 -4.19 -7.50 14.67
C ARG A 68 -4.27 -6.58 13.46
N ILE A 69 -5.00 -7.00 12.44
CA ILE A 69 -5.35 -6.16 11.29
C ILE A 69 -6.85 -6.23 11.06
N HIS A 70 -7.46 -5.10 10.72
CA HIS A 70 -8.86 -5.03 10.31
C HIS A 70 -8.95 -4.68 8.84
N VAL A 71 -9.52 -5.59 8.06
CA VAL A 71 -9.67 -5.45 6.61
C VAL A 71 -11.13 -5.61 6.25
N LEU A 72 -11.63 -4.72 5.39
CA LEU A 72 -13.00 -4.81 4.89
C LEU A 72 -13.00 -4.96 3.37
N PRO A 73 -13.85 -5.82 2.81
CA PRO A 73 -14.01 -5.93 1.38
C PRO A 73 -14.73 -4.69 0.80
N ILE A 74 -14.51 -4.45 -0.49
CA ILE A 74 -15.28 -3.47 -1.26
C ILE A 74 -16.58 -4.11 -1.75
N ASP A 75 -17.69 -3.42 -1.54
CA ASP A 75 -19.06 -3.86 -1.82
C ASP A 75 -19.25 -4.47 -3.20
N ASP A 76 -18.76 -3.81 -4.24
CA ASP A 76 -18.94 -4.27 -5.62
C ASP A 76 -18.19 -5.55 -5.98
N THR A 77 -17.18 -5.93 -5.19
CA THR A 77 -16.42 -7.16 -5.41
C THR A 77 -16.95 -8.35 -4.63
N VAL A 78 -17.75 -8.11 -3.58
CA VAL A 78 -18.34 -9.14 -2.74
C VAL A 78 -19.79 -9.44 -3.06
N ASP A 79 -20.40 -8.70 -3.98
CA ASP A 79 -21.77 -8.97 -4.40
C ASP A 79 -21.91 -10.38 -5.01
N GLY A 80 -22.84 -11.15 -4.46
CA GLY A 80 -23.06 -12.56 -4.78
C GLY A 80 -21.93 -13.52 -4.38
N LEU A 81 -21.02 -13.15 -3.47
CA LEU A 81 -20.09 -14.11 -2.86
C LEU A 81 -20.73 -14.75 -1.62
N SER A 82 -20.75 -16.08 -1.61
CA SER A 82 -21.17 -16.89 -0.46
C SER A 82 -19.96 -17.68 0.04
N GLY A 83 -19.63 -17.56 1.33
CA GLY A 83 -18.53 -18.28 1.97
C GLY A 83 -17.61 -17.42 2.83
N ASN A 84 -16.66 -18.06 3.50
CA ASN A 84 -15.68 -17.39 4.36
C ASN A 84 -14.62 -16.67 3.54
N LEU A 85 -14.67 -15.33 3.51
CA LEU A 85 -13.67 -14.50 2.82
C LEU A 85 -12.25 -14.74 3.37
N PHE A 86 -12.14 -15.01 4.67
CA PHE A 86 -10.87 -15.25 5.33
C PHE A 86 -10.14 -16.48 4.78
N GLU A 87 -10.79 -17.64 4.75
CA GLU A 87 -10.14 -18.89 4.35
C GLU A 87 -9.83 -18.95 2.85
N VAL A 88 -10.73 -18.41 2.03
CA VAL A 88 -10.63 -18.50 0.56
C VAL A 88 -9.67 -17.46 0.00
N PHE A 89 -9.63 -16.25 0.56
CA PHE A 89 -8.84 -15.14 0.01
C PHE A 89 -7.69 -14.74 0.94
N LEU A 90 -7.98 -14.35 2.18
CA LEU A 90 -6.98 -13.72 3.04
C LEU A 90 -5.89 -14.70 3.49
N LYS A 91 -6.28 -15.93 3.87
CA LYS A 91 -5.35 -16.98 4.31
C LYS A 91 -4.28 -17.30 3.26
N PRO A 92 -4.60 -17.68 2.01
CA PRO A 92 -3.57 -17.94 0.99
C PRO A 92 -2.77 -16.69 0.59
N TYR A 93 -3.33 -15.48 0.75
CA TYR A 93 -2.63 -14.24 0.42
C TYR A 93 -1.52 -13.87 1.42
N PHE A 94 -1.77 -14.12 2.70
CA PHE A 94 -0.85 -13.80 3.80
C PHE A 94 0.00 -14.99 4.28
N LEU A 95 -0.32 -16.22 3.85
CA LEU A 95 0.44 -17.41 4.22
C LEU A 95 1.93 -17.25 3.87
N GLU A 96 2.78 -17.23 4.89
CA GLU A 96 4.26 -17.18 4.82
C GLU A 96 4.87 -16.02 4.00
N ALA A 97 4.08 -15.00 3.70
CA ALA A 97 4.50 -13.94 2.78
C ALA A 97 5.10 -12.71 3.49
N TYR A 98 4.97 -12.60 4.83
CA TYR A 98 5.47 -11.49 5.65
C TYR A 98 5.26 -10.11 5.02
N ARG A 99 4.06 -9.88 4.47
CA ARG A 99 3.78 -8.69 3.66
C ARG A 99 3.61 -7.48 4.58
N PRO A 100 4.34 -6.37 4.34
CA PRO A 100 4.06 -5.12 5.01
C PRO A 100 2.73 -4.54 4.49
N MET A 101 1.92 -4.04 5.41
CA MET A 101 0.66 -3.37 5.11
C MET A 101 0.64 -2.02 5.82
N HIS A 102 0.06 -1.02 5.15
CA HIS A 102 -0.21 0.29 5.76
C HIS A 102 -1.71 0.48 5.96
N LYS A 103 -2.09 1.24 7.00
CA LYS A 103 -3.48 1.69 7.18
C LYS A 103 -3.96 2.43 5.92
N ASP A 104 -5.21 2.21 5.54
CA ASP A 104 -5.83 2.73 4.30
C ASP A 104 -5.30 2.15 2.98
N ASP A 105 -4.39 1.17 3.00
CA ASP A 105 -4.01 0.49 1.77
C ASP A 105 -5.16 -0.35 1.20
N ALA A 106 -5.29 -0.32 -0.12
CA ALA A 106 -6.15 -1.24 -0.85
C ALA A 106 -5.30 -2.32 -1.51
N PHE A 107 -5.80 -3.55 -1.56
CA PHE A 107 -5.15 -4.66 -2.23
C PHE A 107 -6.18 -5.60 -2.86
N ILE A 108 -5.75 -6.34 -3.88
CA ILE A 108 -6.61 -7.24 -4.65
C ILE A 108 -6.12 -8.65 -4.41
N VAL A 109 -7.03 -9.52 -3.98
CA VAL A 109 -6.77 -10.94 -3.76
C VAL A 109 -7.57 -11.75 -4.76
N ARG A 110 -6.92 -12.76 -5.36
CA ARG A 110 -7.57 -13.70 -6.27
C ARG A 110 -7.78 -15.01 -5.54
N GLY A 111 -9.02 -15.51 -5.56
CA GLY A 111 -9.42 -16.78 -4.94
C GLY A 111 -10.38 -17.51 -5.88
N GLY A 112 -10.03 -18.73 -6.27
CA GLY A 112 -10.78 -19.49 -7.28
C GLY A 112 -10.89 -18.73 -8.60
N MET A 113 -12.11 -18.43 -9.04
CA MET A 113 -12.41 -17.72 -10.28
C MET A 113 -12.73 -16.21 -10.09
N ARG A 114 -12.67 -15.68 -8.86
CA ARG A 114 -13.03 -14.28 -8.56
C ARG A 114 -11.87 -13.50 -7.94
N ALA A 115 -11.89 -12.19 -8.13
CA ALA A 115 -10.97 -11.25 -7.51
C ALA A 115 -11.76 -10.34 -6.57
N VAL A 116 -11.30 -10.23 -5.33
CA VAL A 116 -11.91 -9.41 -4.28
C VAL A 116 -10.94 -8.31 -3.89
N GLU A 117 -11.45 -7.08 -3.81
CA GLU A 117 -10.67 -5.95 -3.33
C GLU A 117 -10.93 -5.74 -1.85
N PHE A 118 -9.85 -5.62 -1.08
CA PHE A 118 -9.89 -5.36 0.35
C PHE A 118 -9.21 -4.03 0.64
N LYS A 119 -9.74 -3.32 1.63
CA LYS A 119 -9.12 -2.13 2.19
C LYS A 119 -8.77 -2.37 3.65
N VAL A 120 -7.54 -2.01 4.02
CA VAL A 120 -7.09 -2.01 5.41
C VAL A 120 -7.72 -0.80 6.11
N VAL A 121 -8.56 -1.08 7.11
CA VAL A 121 -9.22 -0.06 7.90
C VAL A 121 -8.32 0.33 9.06
N GLU A 122 -7.78 -0.66 9.77
CA GLU A 122 -6.90 -0.47 10.91
C GLU A 122 -5.81 -1.54 10.98
N THR A 123 -4.69 -1.15 11.57
CA THR A 123 -3.55 -2.02 11.87
C THR A 123 -3.12 -1.81 13.31
N ASP A 124 -2.72 -2.87 14.00
CA ASP A 124 -2.07 -2.79 15.29
C ASP A 124 -0.70 -3.47 15.18
N PRO A 125 0.43 -2.72 15.19
CA PRO A 125 0.54 -1.28 15.45
C PRO A 125 0.15 -0.35 14.27
N VAL A 126 -0.19 0.90 14.61
CA VAL A 126 -0.46 1.99 13.65
C VAL A 126 0.84 2.74 13.35
N PRO A 127 1.10 3.18 12.09
CA PRO A 127 0.24 3.12 10.90
C PRO A 127 0.56 1.98 9.92
N TYR A 128 1.58 1.16 10.19
CA TYR A 128 1.99 0.04 9.35
C TYR A 128 2.46 -1.15 10.19
N CYS A 129 2.32 -2.35 9.65
CA CYS A 129 2.76 -3.58 10.28
C CYS A 129 3.10 -4.66 9.24
N ILE A 130 3.96 -5.61 9.62
CA ILE A 130 4.15 -6.85 8.85
C ILE A 130 3.12 -7.87 9.30
N VAL A 131 2.38 -8.43 8.35
CA VAL A 131 1.44 -9.52 8.63
C VAL A 131 2.23 -10.82 8.73
N ALA A 132 2.30 -11.36 9.95
CA ALA A 132 2.91 -12.64 10.26
C ALA A 132 1.82 -13.71 10.50
N PRO A 133 2.18 -15.01 10.55
CA PRO A 133 1.19 -16.08 10.73
C PRO A 133 0.42 -16.01 12.05
N ASP A 134 0.97 -15.34 13.07
CA ASP A 134 0.36 -15.08 14.37
C ASP A 134 -0.55 -13.83 14.40
N THR A 135 -0.52 -13.00 13.36
CA THR A 135 -1.36 -11.82 13.24
C THR A 135 -2.83 -12.20 13.10
N ILE A 136 -3.69 -11.68 13.97
CA ILE A 136 -5.14 -11.92 13.90
C ILE A 136 -5.75 -11.01 12.82
N ILE A 137 -6.38 -11.61 11.82
CA ILE A 137 -7.02 -10.89 10.72
C ILE A 137 -8.53 -10.82 10.98
N HIS A 138 -9.04 -9.63 11.27
CA HIS A 138 -10.47 -9.37 11.39
C HIS A 138 -11.04 -8.93 10.05
N CYS A 139 -12.09 -9.62 9.59
CA CYS A 139 -12.86 -9.26 8.40
C CYS A 139 -14.33 -8.95 8.70
N ASP A 140 -14.66 -8.72 9.97
CA ASP A 140 -16.03 -8.48 10.42
C ASP A 140 -16.40 -7.01 10.20
N GLY A 141 -17.45 -6.78 9.42
CA GLY A 141 -18.00 -5.44 9.21
C GLY A 141 -18.76 -5.30 7.90
N ASN A 142 -19.38 -4.14 7.73
CA ASN A 142 -20.08 -3.80 6.49
C ASN A 142 -19.07 -3.57 5.36
N PRO A 143 -19.31 -4.11 4.16
CA PRO A 143 -18.49 -3.80 3.00
C PRO A 143 -18.36 -2.30 2.77
N ILE A 144 -17.16 -1.86 2.41
CA ILE A 144 -16.89 -0.46 2.12
C ILE A 144 -17.46 -0.15 0.75
N LYS A 145 -18.32 0.87 0.69
CA LYS A 145 -18.80 1.39 -0.59
C LYS A 145 -17.62 1.85 -1.42
N ARG A 146 -17.54 1.43 -2.68
CA ARG A 146 -16.53 1.97 -3.59
C ARG A 146 -16.77 3.47 -3.73
N GLU A 147 -15.96 4.27 -3.04
CA GLU A 147 -15.87 5.68 -3.35
C GLU A 147 -15.33 5.78 -4.77
N VAL A 148 -16.23 6.07 -5.70
CA VAL A 148 -15.87 6.54 -7.03
C VAL A 148 -15.11 7.85 -6.80
N CYS A 149 -13.79 7.75 -6.67
CA CYS A 149 -12.91 8.87 -6.93
C CYS A 149 -13.13 9.22 -8.41
N LYS A 150 -14.19 9.98 -8.69
CA LYS A 150 -14.39 10.67 -9.95
C LYS A 150 -13.07 11.37 -10.19
N ASN A 151 -12.40 10.91 -11.23
CA ASN A 151 -11.17 11.47 -11.76
C ASN A 151 -11.53 12.86 -12.32
N THR A 152 -11.82 13.84 -11.46
CA THR A 152 -12.14 15.21 -11.87
C THR A 152 -12.12 16.16 -10.66
N ARG A 153 -11.13 17.08 -10.66
CA ARG A 153 -10.98 18.29 -9.84
C ARG A 153 -10.38 18.18 -8.42
N CYS A 154 -9.07 17.92 -8.33
CA CYS A 154 -8.21 18.74 -7.45
C CYS A 154 -6.95 19.20 -8.19
N ASN A 155 -7.12 19.70 -9.42
CA ASN A 155 -6.27 20.72 -9.99
C ASN A 155 -7.16 21.95 -10.18
N ILE A 156 -7.53 22.62 -9.09
CA ILE A 156 -7.90 24.03 -9.17
C ILE A 156 -6.62 24.76 -8.77
N GLY A 157 -6.08 25.50 -9.74
CA GLY A 157 -4.70 25.94 -9.74
C GLY A 157 -4.37 26.89 -8.59
N VAL A 158 -3.16 26.71 -8.06
CA VAL A 158 -2.38 27.85 -7.58
C VAL A 158 -1.39 28.17 -8.70
N LYS A 159 -1.83 28.99 -9.67
CA LYS A 159 -0.90 29.86 -10.39
C LYS A 159 -0.40 30.86 -9.36
N GLY A 160 0.80 30.67 -8.81
CA GLY A 160 1.30 31.59 -7.79
C GLY A 160 2.68 31.25 -7.22
N LYS A 161 3.70 31.78 -7.89
CA LYS A 161 5.08 32.04 -7.40
C LYS A 161 5.97 30.84 -7.07
N ARG A 162 6.95 30.62 -7.97
CA ARG A 162 8.30 30.15 -7.61
C ARG A 162 8.74 30.91 -6.35
N LYS A 163 8.90 30.23 -5.23
CA LYS A 163 9.80 30.67 -4.16
C LYS A 163 10.97 29.71 -4.13
N SER A 164 12.13 30.25 -4.46
CA SER A 164 13.45 29.70 -4.20
C SER A 164 13.51 29.20 -2.76
N VAL A 165 13.77 27.90 -2.57
CA VAL A 165 14.08 27.36 -1.24
C VAL A 165 15.56 27.62 -0.99
N SER A 166 15.79 28.68 -0.23
CA SER A 166 17.06 29.10 0.33
C SER A 166 17.62 28.07 1.31
N ARG A 167 18.95 27.87 1.25
CA ARG A 167 19.79 27.24 2.29
C ARG A 167 19.37 27.68 3.69
N LEU A 168 19.29 26.74 4.63
CA LEU A 168 19.48 27.01 6.05
C LEU A 168 20.45 25.99 6.63
N LYS A 169 21.67 26.48 6.91
CA LYS A 169 22.53 25.98 7.97
C LYS A 169 21.94 26.48 9.29
N VAL A 170 21.92 25.62 10.30
CA VAL A 170 22.34 25.98 11.66
C VAL A 170 23.31 24.89 12.09
#